data_AF-A0A954KSK5-F1
#
_entry.id   AF-A0A954KSK5-F1
#
_cell.length_a   1.000
_cell.length_b   1.000
_cell.length_c   1.000
_cell.angle_alpha   90.00
_cell.angle_beta   90.00
_cell.angle_gamma   90.00
#
_symmetry.space_group_name_H-M   'P 1'
#
loop_
_entity.id
_entity.type
_entity.pdbx_description
1 polymer ?
#
loop_
_entity_poly.entity_id
_entity_poly.type
_entity_poly.pdbx_seq_one_letter_code
_entity_poly.pdbx_strand_id
1 'polypeptide(L)'
;TPVTGQRLVPSWQFHDFRNYAFPFYRRVEELTGQQFCREFTMLRLFQSEQEAELFRKKRRELKSFLIDSDSNVMIDAGKLTAPWGGFEMPAAGQLLTVPFLQATRFFFQDKNCFQQENCDLQQDMIVTKSNSWKIERSGVEADCLVSCQGISGKDSFEFNQLPWKPAKGEILTVSIPGLNEERVINSGVWLIPLGNDLYRAGSNYEWHQLDQIPTSKGREDICRRLRQYLNIPFEVIDHQAAVRPSMEDLKPVLGALPHEPRVALLNGLGSKGALMAPLLAKELVDHLETGKELDPAIDLWTRLKKKTKDRCG
;
A
#
# COMPACT_ATOMS: atom_id res chain seq x y z
N THR A 1 2.85 7.51 4.12
CA THR A 1 3.95 8.50 4.26
C THR A 1 3.89 9.52 3.15
N PRO A 2 3.79 10.82 3.47
CA PRO A 2 3.73 11.89 2.46
C PRO A 2 5.05 12.06 1.72
N VAL A 3 6.17 12.28 2.43
CA VAL A 3 7.50 12.47 1.82
C VAL A 3 8.29 11.18 1.86
N THR A 4 8.70 10.67 0.69
CA THR A 4 9.24 9.31 0.55
C THR A 4 10.63 9.28 -0.09
N GLY A 5 11.35 8.17 0.17
CA GLY A 5 12.65 7.88 -0.43
C GLY A 5 13.79 8.81 0.02
N GLN A 6 15.01 8.47 -0.33
CA GLN A 6 16.22 9.24 -0.01
C GLN A 6 16.23 10.64 -0.66
N ARG A 7 15.48 10.82 -1.75
CA ARG A 7 15.38 12.10 -2.48
C ARG A 7 14.35 13.07 -1.91
N LEU A 8 13.64 12.68 -0.84
CA LEU A 8 12.61 13.49 -0.17
C LEU A 8 11.56 14.03 -1.15
N VAL A 9 10.91 13.12 -1.88
CA VAL A 9 9.91 13.47 -2.89
C VAL A 9 8.51 13.25 -2.31
N PRO A 10 7.58 14.23 -2.46
CA PRO A 10 6.18 14.02 -2.13
C PRO A 10 5.58 12.83 -2.88
N SER A 11 4.71 12.08 -2.20
CA SER A 11 3.98 10.99 -2.82
C SER A 11 3.00 11.54 -3.86
N TRP A 12 2.92 10.88 -5.01
CA TRP A 12 1.97 11.20 -6.07
C TRP A 12 0.54 11.28 -5.52
N GLN A 13 -0.14 12.41 -5.80
CA GLN A 13 -1.52 12.73 -5.38
C GLN A 13 -1.82 12.45 -3.90
N PHE A 14 -0.83 12.67 -3.02
CA PHE A 14 -0.96 12.29 -1.61
C PHE A 14 -2.18 12.89 -0.91
N HIS A 15 -2.44 14.19 -1.12
CA HIS A 15 -3.55 14.87 -0.48
C HIS A 15 -4.90 14.33 -0.96
N ASP A 16 -5.07 14.09 -2.25
CA ASP A 16 -6.32 13.55 -2.82
C ASP A 16 -6.62 12.16 -2.23
N PHE A 17 -5.62 11.26 -2.24
CA PHE A 17 -5.77 9.94 -1.65
C PHE A 17 -6.05 10.01 -0.15
N ARG A 18 -5.31 10.84 0.60
CA ARG A 18 -5.52 10.96 2.06
C ARG A 18 -6.90 11.50 2.38
N ASN A 19 -7.30 12.58 1.73
CA ASN A 19 -8.56 13.27 1.98
C ASN A 19 -9.77 12.40 1.64
N TYR A 20 -9.61 11.41 0.76
CA TYR A 20 -10.66 10.44 0.46
C TYR A 20 -10.59 9.20 1.38
N ALA A 21 -9.40 8.62 1.57
CA ALA A 21 -9.22 7.35 2.26
C ALA A 21 -9.63 7.41 3.74
N PHE A 22 -9.27 8.46 4.47
CA PHE A 22 -9.60 8.55 5.89
C PHE A 22 -11.11 8.65 6.13
N PRO A 23 -11.86 9.59 5.51
CA PRO A 23 -13.31 9.61 5.62
C PRO A 23 -13.97 8.31 5.15
N PHE A 24 -13.45 7.68 4.08
CA PHE A 24 -13.94 6.38 3.64
C PHE A 24 -13.81 5.33 4.75
N TYR A 25 -12.63 5.19 5.35
CA TYR A 25 -12.43 4.20 6.41
C TYR A 25 -13.27 4.51 7.65
N ARG A 26 -13.37 5.78 8.08
CA ARG A 26 -14.26 6.18 9.19
C ARG A 26 -15.72 5.80 8.93
N ARG A 27 -16.22 6.01 7.72
CA ARG A 27 -17.55 5.57 7.32
C ARG A 27 -17.70 4.04 7.40
N VAL A 28 -16.69 3.27 6.99
CA VAL A 28 -16.74 1.81 7.12
C VAL A 28 -16.70 1.38 8.60
N GLU A 29 -15.96 2.09 9.45
CA GLU A 29 -15.98 1.86 10.91
C GLU A 29 -17.39 2.07 11.48
N GLU A 30 -18.06 3.15 11.10
CA GLU A 30 -19.46 3.42 11.49
C GLU A 30 -20.42 2.33 11.02
N LEU A 31 -20.28 1.86 9.77
CA LEU A 31 -21.15 0.82 9.21
C LEU A 31 -20.93 -0.56 9.84
N THR A 32 -19.71 -0.85 10.30
CA THR A 32 -19.35 -2.18 10.82
C THR A 32 -19.29 -2.23 12.34
N GLY A 33 -19.31 -1.08 13.01
CA GLY A 33 -19.11 -0.97 14.46
C GLY A 33 -17.70 -1.33 14.94
N GLN A 34 -16.72 -1.44 14.04
CA GLN A 34 -15.34 -1.82 14.35
C GLN A 34 -14.38 -0.68 14.05
N GLN A 35 -13.22 -0.64 14.73
CA GLN A 35 -12.16 0.34 14.47
C GLN A 35 -10.93 -0.33 13.85
N PHE A 36 -10.44 0.24 12.76
CA PHE A 36 -9.26 -0.21 12.03
C PHE A 36 -8.42 0.93 11.43
N CYS A 37 -8.86 2.18 11.51
CA CYS A 37 -8.12 3.34 10.99
C CYS A 37 -7.49 4.11 12.16
N ARG A 38 -6.15 4.13 12.19
CA ARG A 38 -5.38 4.87 13.18
C ARG A 38 -4.61 6.00 12.50
N GLU A 39 -4.60 7.17 13.13
CA GLU A 39 -3.82 8.32 12.71
C GLU A 39 -2.62 8.48 13.62
N PHE A 40 -1.49 8.87 13.02
CA PHE A 40 -0.25 9.08 13.74
C PHE A 40 0.47 10.31 13.20
N THR A 41 1.23 10.95 14.07
CA THR A 41 2.37 11.75 13.65
C THR A 41 3.51 10.82 13.22
N MET A 42 4.28 11.22 12.22
CA MET A 42 5.48 10.49 11.81
C MET A 42 6.73 11.33 12.10
N LEU A 43 7.67 10.73 12.82
CA LEU A 43 9.02 11.20 13.02
C LEU A 43 9.94 10.57 11.98
N ARG A 44 10.47 11.36 11.05
CA ARG A 44 11.51 10.90 10.13
C ARG A 44 12.88 11.35 10.61
N LEU A 45 13.72 10.38 10.99
CA LEU A 45 15.11 10.61 11.38
C LEU A 45 15.99 10.56 10.14
N PHE A 46 16.89 11.52 9.99
CA PHE A 46 17.84 11.51 8.89
C PHE A 46 18.83 10.36 9.05
N GLN A 47 19.11 9.64 7.96
CA GLN A 47 20.08 8.54 7.94
C GLN A 47 21.52 9.03 7.69
N SER A 48 21.69 10.28 7.29
CA SER A 48 23.00 10.90 7.10
C SER A 48 22.92 12.43 7.11
N GLU A 49 24.09 13.06 7.23
CA GLU A 49 24.24 14.50 7.09
C GLU A 49 23.76 15.01 5.73
N GLN A 50 24.05 14.25 4.65
CA GLN A 50 23.61 14.61 3.30
C GLN A 50 22.07 14.61 3.17
N GLU A 51 21.37 13.69 3.83
CA GLU A 51 19.90 13.70 3.85
C GLU A 51 19.37 14.93 4.60
N ALA A 52 20.00 15.30 5.72
CA ALA A 52 19.64 16.50 6.48
C ALA A 52 19.88 17.78 5.67
N GLU A 53 21.00 17.89 4.96
CA GLU A 53 21.27 19.02 4.06
C GLU A 53 20.25 19.10 2.91
N LEU A 54 19.92 17.96 2.29
CA LEU A 54 18.92 17.90 1.24
C LEU A 54 17.56 18.36 1.76
N PHE A 55 17.17 17.94 2.97
CA PHE A 55 15.95 18.41 3.61
C PHE A 55 15.96 19.92 3.83
N ARG A 56 17.06 20.49 4.34
CA ARG A 56 17.19 21.95 4.53
C ARG A 56 16.98 22.71 3.21
N LYS A 57 17.53 22.20 2.11
CA LYS A 57 17.35 22.77 0.76
C LYS A 57 15.88 22.69 0.29
N LYS A 58 15.21 21.56 0.55
CA LYS A 58 13.82 21.30 0.11
C LYS A 58 12.74 21.75 1.09
N ARG A 59 13.09 22.21 2.30
CA ARG A 59 12.14 22.46 3.39
C ARG A 59 10.97 23.34 2.99
N ARG A 60 11.22 24.38 2.19
CA ARG A 60 10.18 25.29 1.68
C ARG A 60 9.18 24.59 0.77
N GLU A 61 9.65 23.72 -0.13
CA GLU A 61 8.81 22.92 -1.02
C GLU A 61 7.99 21.88 -0.25
N LEU A 62 8.53 21.36 0.85
CA LEU A 62 7.89 20.34 1.67
C LEU A 62 6.94 20.91 2.73
N LYS A 63 6.81 22.24 2.86
CA LYS A 63 6.11 22.89 3.98
C LYS A 63 4.70 22.35 4.23
N SER A 64 3.94 22.03 3.18
CA SER A 64 2.57 21.47 3.30
C SER A 64 2.52 20.04 3.88
N PHE A 65 3.67 19.38 4.05
CA PHE A 65 3.78 18.02 4.55
C PHE A 65 4.43 17.93 5.94
N LEU A 66 4.79 19.05 6.57
CA LEU A 66 5.53 19.08 7.84
C LEU A 66 4.65 19.52 9.02
N ILE A 67 4.91 18.97 10.21
CA ILE A 67 4.43 19.56 11.47
C ILE A 67 5.42 20.64 11.84
N ASP A 68 4.90 21.87 11.97
CA ASP A 68 5.60 23.07 12.42
C ASP A 68 6.99 23.28 11.79
N SER A 69 7.04 24.15 10.78
CA SER A 69 8.23 24.36 9.97
C SER A 69 9.39 25.03 10.71
N ASP A 70 9.28 25.36 12.00
CA ASP A 70 10.26 26.19 12.70
C ASP A 70 10.66 25.68 14.09
N SER A 71 10.02 24.64 14.63
CA SER A 71 10.35 24.08 15.95
C SER A 71 11.34 22.91 15.91
N ASN A 72 12.07 22.73 17.01
CA ASN A 72 12.95 21.59 17.22
C ASN A 72 12.13 20.34 17.50
N VAL A 73 12.36 19.29 16.73
CA VAL A 73 11.72 17.99 16.90
C VAL A 73 12.23 17.33 18.18
N MET A 74 11.33 16.93 19.07
CA MET A 74 11.68 16.26 20.31
C MET A 74 12.08 14.80 20.04
N ILE A 75 13.33 14.46 20.36
CA ILE A 75 13.88 13.12 20.21
C ILE A 75 14.51 12.72 21.55
N ASP A 76 14.07 11.59 22.10
CA ASP A 76 14.64 11.04 23.33
C ASP A 76 16.01 10.39 23.02
N ALA A 77 17.09 11.13 23.28
CA ALA A 77 18.45 10.67 23.02
C ALA A 77 18.87 9.45 23.86
N GLY A 78 18.16 9.16 24.96
CA GLY A 78 18.39 7.95 25.75
C GLY A 78 17.88 6.68 25.05
N LYS A 79 16.95 6.82 24.10
CA LYS A 79 16.28 5.71 23.42
C LYS A 79 16.56 5.66 21.92
N LEU A 80 16.80 6.81 21.31
CA LEU A 80 16.96 6.96 19.87
C LEU A 80 18.29 7.64 19.53
N THR A 81 18.97 7.12 18.51
CA THR A 81 20.15 7.74 17.90
C THR A 81 19.72 8.53 16.66
N ALA A 82 19.90 9.86 16.71
CA ALA A 82 19.57 10.76 15.61
C ALA A 82 20.59 11.92 15.50
N PRO A 83 21.86 11.64 15.17
CA PRO A 83 22.94 12.64 15.24
C PRO A 83 22.73 13.82 14.27
N TRP A 84 21.97 13.62 13.20
CA TRP A 84 21.65 14.67 12.23
C TRP A 84 20.25 15.28 12.44
N GLY A 85 19.52 14.82 13.46
CA GLY A 85 18.15 15.22 13.75
C GLY A 85 17.10 14.53 12.88
N GLY A 86 15.95 15.18 12.75
CA GLY A 86 14.82 14.67 11.97
C GLY A 86 13.76 15.75 11.75
N PHE A 87 12.64 15.35 11.15
CA PHE A 87 11.47 16.19 10.92
C PHE A 87 10.18 15.41 11.15
N GLU A 88 9.10 16.11 11.52
CA GLU A 88 7.80 15.52 11.73
C GLU A 88 6.83 15.80 10.58
N MET A 89 5.89 14.87 10.37
CA MET A 89 4.85 14.97 9.36
C MET A 89 3.49 14.60 9.99
N PRO A 90 2.41 15.37 9.76
CA PRO A 90 1.10 15.14 10.38
C PRO A 90 0.33 13.98 9.75
N ALA A 91 0.81 13.47 8.60
CA ALA A 91 0.01 12.65 7.71
C ALA A 91 0.46 11.18 7.65
N ALA A 92 0.66 10.55 8.81
CA ALA A 92 0.76 9.10 8.89
C ALA A 92 -0.55 8.46 9.31
N GLY A 93 -0.73 7.23 8.86
CA GLY A 93 -1.90 6.44 9.17
C GLY A 93 -1.61 4.96 8.99
N GLN A 94 -2.39 4.17 9.70
CA GLN A 94 -2.38 2.73 9.60
C GLN A 94 -3.82 2.26 9.41
N LEU A 95 -4.01 1.44 8.38
CA LEU A 95 -5.16 0.56 8.30
C LEU A 95 -4.79 -0.77 8.93
N LEU A 96 -5.56 -1.22 9.92
CA LEU A 96 -5.50 -2.59 10.42
C LEU A 96 -6.18 -3.49 9.39
N THR A 97 -5.42 -3.90 8.37
CA THR A 97 -5.96 -4.57 7.18
C THR A 97 -6.70 -5.87 7.50
N VAL A 98 -6.22 -6.68 8.45
CA VAL A 98 -6.88 -7.95 8.81
C VAL A 98 -8.27 -7.69 9.41
N PRO A 99 -8.43 -6.88 10.47
CA PRO A 99 -9.76 -6.47 10.95
C PRO A 99 -10.64 -5.83 9.88
N PHE A 100 -10.09 -4.93 9.06
CA PHE A 100 -10.85 -4.28 7.97
C PHE A 100 -11.43 -5.30 6.98
N LEU A 101 -10.61 -6.25 6.51
CA LEU A 101 -11.04 -7.28 5.57
C LEU A 101 -12.06 -8.25 6.19
N GLN A 102 -11.92 -8.58 7.48
CA GLN A 102 -12.89 -9.41 8.18
C GLN A 102 -14.24 -8.69 8.33
N ALA A 103 -14.23 -7.45 8.83
CA ALA A 103 -15.44 -6.64 9.03
C ALA A 103 -16.21 -6.43 7.72
N THR A 104 -15.49 -6.08 6.64
CA THR A 104 -16.10 -5.86 5.32
C THR A 104 -16.62 -7.16 4.70
N ARG A 105 -15.94 -8.30 4.87
CA ARG A 105 -16.48 -9.60 4.45
C ARG A 105 -17.82 -9.90 5.12
N PHE A 106 -17.91 -9.76 6.45
CA PHE A 106 -19.16 -10.00 7.16
C PHE A 106 -20.27 -9.06 6.69
N PHE A 107 -19.96 -7.78 6.48
CA PHE A 107 -20.90 -6.81 5.94
C PHE A 107 -21.46 -7.22 4.56
N PHE A 108 -20.61 -7.72 3.65
CA PHE A 108 -21.06 -8.16 2.33
C PHE A 108 -21.75 -9.53 2.37
N GLN A 109 -21.38 -10.42 3.30
CA GLN A 109 -22.07 -11.69 3.52
C GLN A 109 -23.52 -11.49 3.96
N ASP A 110 -23.76 -10.59 4.92
CA ASP A 110 -25.12 -10.24 5.38
C ASP A 110 -26.01 -9.70 4.24
N LYS A 111 -25.38 -9.08 3.24
CA LYS A 111 -26.05 -8.58 2.04
C LYS A 111 -26.16 -9.59 0.89
N ASN A 112 -25.67 -10.82 1.07
CA ASN A 112 -25.53 -11.81 0.00
C ASN A 112 -24.69 -11.31 -1.20
N CYS A 113 -23.70 -10.45 -0.93
CA CYS A 113 -22.77 -9.87 -1.91
C CYS A 113 -21.33 -10.38 -1.75
N PHE A 114 -21.13 -11.49 -1.03
CA PHE A 114 -19.82 -12.11 -0.86
C PHE A 114 -19.93 -13.63 -0.98
N GLN A 115 -19.01 -14.19 -1.75
CA GLN A 115 -18.85 -15.63 -1.94
C GLN A 115 -17.36 -15.94 -1.94
N GLN A 116 -16.99 -17.05 -1.28
CA GLN A 116 -15.61 -17.51 -1.24
C GLN A 116 -15.51 -18.84 -1.95
N GLU A 117 -14.70 -18.88 -3.01
CA GLU A 117 -14.52 -20.07 -3.83
C GLU A 117 -13.09 -20.17 -4.38
N ASN A 118 -12.71 -21.39 -4.72
CA ASN A 118 -11.51 -21.64 -5.53
C ASN A 118 -11.91 -21.51 -7.01
N CYS A 119 -11.76 -20.30 -7.54
CA CYS A 119 -12.09 -19.97 -8.93
C CYS A 119 -10.82 -19.66 -9.72
N ASP A 120 -10.66 -20.34 -10.86
CA ASP A 120 -9.70 -20.01 -11.90
C ASP A 120 -10.43 -19.31 -13.04
N LEU A 121 -10.25 -17.99 -13.18
CA LEU A 121 -10.94 -17.20 -14.19
C LEU A 121 -10.68 -17.66 -15.63
N GLN A 122 -9.56 -18.34 -15.91
CA GLN A 122 -9.28 -18.84 -17.25
C GLN A 122 -10.09 -20.10 -17.59
N GLN A 123 -10.41 -20.91 -16.58
CA GLN A 123 -11.07 -22.19 -16.76
C GLN A 123 -12.57 -22.12 -16.46
N ASP A 124 -12.96 -21.28 -15.51
CA ASP A 124 -14.31 -21.28 -14.93
C ASP A 124 -15.21 -20.21 -15.53
N MET A 125 -14.67 -19.28 -16.32
CA MET A 125 -15.40 -18.15 -16.84
C MET A 125 -15.86 -18.40 -18.28
N ILE A 126 -17.16 -18.27 -18.51
CA ILE A 126 -17.78 -18.39 -19.84
C ILE A 126 -18.60 -17.13 -20.17
N VAL A 127 -18.80 -16.90 -21.47
CA VAL A 127 -19.76 -15.90 -21.96
C VAL A 127 -21.10 -16.61 -22.19
N THR A 128 -22.17 -16.08 -21.59
CA THR A 128 -23.52 -16.61 -21.74
C THR A 128 -24.13 -16.22 -23.09
N LYS A 129 -25.27 -16.86 -23.44
CA LYS A 129 -26.04 -16.50 -24.64
C LYS A 129 -26.59 -15.08 -24.61
N SER A 130 -26.82 -14.53 -23.41
CA SER A 130 -27.25 -13.13 -23.21
C SER A 130 -26.09 -12.15 -23.21
N ASN A 131 -24.88 -12.59 -23.59
CA ASN A 131 -23.68 -11.77 -23.61
C ASN A 131 -23.34 -11.19 -22.21
N SER A 132 -23.50 -12.00 -21.17
CA SER A 132 -23.01 -11.74 -19.81
C SER A 132 -21.86 -12.70 -19.47
N TRP A 133 -21.08 -12.37 -18.45
CA TRP A 133 -20.10 -13.30 -17.88
C TRP A 133 -20.77 -14.23 -16.91
N LYS A 134 -20.32 -15.50 -16.88
CA LYS A 134 -20.74 -16.48 -15.90
C LYS A 134 -19.55 -17.24 -15.34
N ILE A 135 -19.51 -17.39 -14.04
CA ILE A 135 -18.63 -18.34 -13.36
C ILE A 135 -19.38 -19.67 -13.31
N GLU A 136 -18.95 -20.67 -14.09
CA GLU A 136 -19.71 -21.92 -14.27
C GLU A 136 -19.98 -22.66 -12.97
N ARG A 137 -18.98 -22.72 -12.07
CA ARG A 137 -19.06 -23.49 -10.83
C ARG A 137 -20.10 -22.93 -9.85
N SER A 138 -20.18 -21.61 -9.72
CA SER A 138 -21.11 -20.94 -8.80
C SER A 138 -22.42 -20.56 -9.44
N GLY A 139 -22.44 -20.48 -10.77
CA GLY A 139 -23.57 -19.94 -11.52
C GLY A 139 -23.72 -18.43 -11.39
N VAL A 140 -22.76 -17.71 -10.81
CA VAL A 140 -22.77 -16.25 -10.71
C VAL A 140 -22.70 -15.65 -12.11
N GLU A 141 -23.68 -14.83 -12.46
CA GLU A 141 -23.75 -14.09 -13.71
C GLU A 141 -23.53 -12.60 -13.46
N ALA A 142 -22.77 -11.94 -14.33
CA ALA A 142 -22.45 -10.52 -14.20
C ALA A 142 -22.27 -9.87 -15.57
N ASP A 143 -22.71 -8.61 -15.71
CA ASP A 143 -22.48 -7.82 -16.93
C ASP A 143 -21.05 -7.30 -17.02
N CYS A 144 -20.41 -7.10 -15.87
CA CYS A 144 -19.04 -6.61 -15.75
C CYS A 144 -18.25 -7.43 -14.72
N LEU A 145 -16.97 -7.67 -15.02
CA LEU A 145 -16.00 -8.30 -14.15
C LEU A 145 -14.88 -7.32 -13.83
N VAL A 146 -14.56 -7.14 -12.55
CA VAL A 146 -13.42 -6.33 -12.10
C VAL A 146 -12.40 -7.23 -11.41
N SER A 147 -11.23 -7.40 -12.02
CA SER A 147 -10.13 -8.18 -11.45
C SER A 147 -9.34 -7.35 -10.43
N CYS A 148 -9.27 -7.87 -9.20
CA CYS A 148 -8.54 -7.28 -8.06
C CYS A 148 -7.55 -8.28 -7.43
N GLN A 149 -6.93 -9.14 -8.25
CA GLN A 149 -6.19 -10.34 -7.82
C GLN A 149 -4.82 -10.10 -7.15
N GLY A 150 -4.43 -8.84 -6.92
CA GLY A 150 -3.11 -8.52 -6.37
C GLY A 150 -1.99 -9.14 -7.21
N ILE A 151 -1.02 -9.80 -6.55
CA ILE A 151 0.16 -10.36 -7.21
C ILE A 151 -0.17 -11.44 -8.24
N SER A 152 -1.23 -12.22 -8.03
CA SER A 152 -1.65 -13.28 -8.95
C SER A 152 -2.08 -12.73 -10.31
N GLY A 153 -2.43 -11.44 -10.40
CA GLY A 153 -2.72 -10.78 -11.67
C GLY A 153 -1.56 -10.80 -12.66
N LYS A 154 -0.31 -10.99 -12.20
CA LYS A 154 0.86 -11.14 -13.10
C LYS A 154 0.80 -12.39 -13.97
N ASP A 155 0.07 -13.40 -13.52
CA ASP A 155 -0.05 -14.71 -14.18
C ASP A 155 -1.37 -14.82 -14.96
N SER A 156 -2.26 -13.83 -14.86
CA SER A 156 -3.51 -13.76 -15.64
C SER A 156 -3.21 -13.49 -17.10
N PHE A 157 -3.84 -14.24 -18.01
CA PHE A 157 -3.63 -14.12 -19.46
C PHE A 157 -3.84 -12.69 -19.99
N GLU A 158 -4.83 -11.99 -19.47
CA GLU A 158 -5.24 -10.64 -19.88
C GLU A 158 -4.27 -9.55 -19.40
N PHE A 159 -3.62 -9.79 -18.26
CA PHE A 159 -2.89 -8.75 -17.51
C PHE A 159 -1.39 -9.05 -17.34
N ASN A 160 -0.90 -10.24 -17.72
CA ASN A 160 0.52 -10.62 -17.66
C ASN A 160 1.44 -9.68 -18.47
N GLN A 161 0.86 -8.99 -19.45
CA GLN A 161 1.52 -8.04 -20.31
C GLN A 161 1.75 -6.68 -19.66
N LEU A 162 1.18 -6.38 -18.50
CA LEU A 162 1.51 -5.16 -17.77
C LEU A 162 2.99 -5.15 -17.31
N PRO A 163 3.58 -3.97 -17.06
CA PRO A 163 4.97 -3.85 -16.59
C PRO A 163 5.06 -4.16 -15.09
N TRP A 164 4.83 -5.43 -14.74
CA TRP A 164 4.90 -5.93 -13.37
C TRP A 164 6.33 -5.85 -12.85
N LYS A 165 6.49 -5.26 -11.66
CA LYS A 165 7.75 -5.25 -10.90
C LYS A 165 7.47 -5.61 -9.44
N PRO A 166 7.04 -6.86 -9.19
CA PRO A 166 6.70 -7.29 -7.84
C PRO A 166 7.90 -7.22 -6.91
N ALA A 167 7.63 -6.98 -5.64
CA ALA A 167 8.65 -6.95 -4.61
C ALA A 167 8.13 -7.58 -3.34
N LYS A 168 8.83 -8.62 -2.87
CA LYS A 168 8.62 -9.17 -1.53
C LYS A 168 9.02 -8.13 -0.49
N GLY A 169 8.22 -8.06 0.56
CA GLY A 169 8.47 -7.26 1.74
C GLY A 169 8.21 -8.08 2.97
N GLU A 170 9.14 -8.00 3.91
CA GLU A 170 9.08 -8.62 5.21
C GLU A 170 8.89 -7.55 6.28
N ILE A 171 8.15 -7.93 7.33
CA ILE A 171 7.84 -7.08 8.48
C ILE A 171 7.96 -7.92 9.76
N LEU A 172 8.43 -7.28 10.83
CA LEU A 172 8.52 -7.89 12.15
C LEU A 172 7.48 -7.27 13.08
N THR A 173 6.96 -8.06 14.01
CA THR A 173 6.42 -7.53 15.25
C THR A 173 7.49 -7.67 16.31
N VAL A 174 7.82 -6.58 16.99
CA VAL A 174 8.86 -6.53 18.01
C VAL A 174 8.32 -5.99 19.33
N SER A 175 8.82 -6.52 20.45
CA SER A 175 8.58 -5.96 21.79
C SER A 175 9.75 -5.06 22.15
N ILE A 176 9.46 -3.83 22.58
CA ILE A 176 10.45 -2.81 22.95
C ILE A 176 10.04 -2.11 24.26
N PRO A 177 10.12 -2.79 25.41
CA PRO A 177 9.73 -2.20 26.69
C PRO A 177 10.50 -0.91 26.99
N GLY A 178 9.77 0.13 27.40
CA GLY A 178 10.33 1.42 27.78
C GLY A 178 10.58 2.40 26.62
N LEU A 179 10.30 2.01 25.36
CA LEU A 179 10.38 2.96 24.25
C LEU A 179 9.37 4.11 24.45
N ASN A 180 8.11 3.77 24.72
CA ASN A 180 6.99 4.71 24.90
C ASN A 180 6.85 5.73 23.76
N GLU A 181 7.23 5.33 22.54
CA GLU A 181 7.03 6.15 21.35
C GLU A 181 5.63 5.93 20.78
N GLU A 182 4.89 7.03 20.57
CA GLU A 182 3.54 7.02 20.00
C GLU A 182 3.53 7.47 18.52
N ARG A 183 4.61 8.08 18.04
CA ARG A 183 4.79 8.43 16.63
C ARG A 183 5.22 7.21 15.82
N VAL A 184 4.96 7.25 14.52
CA VAL A 184 5.65 6.36 13.59
C VAL A 184 7.07 6.87 13.39
N ILE A 185 8.09 6.09 13.74
CA ILE A 185 9.48 6.42 13.40
C ILE A 185 9.77 5.92 11.99
N ASN A 186 10.51 6.69 11.19
CA ASN A 186 11.09 6.23 9.94
C ASN A 186 12.55 6.67 9.83
N SER A 187 13.46 5.70 9.78
CA SER A 187 14.88 5.91 9.43
C SER A 187 15.35 4.78 8.53
N GLY A 188 14.78 4.74 7.33
CA GLY A 188 14.97 3.63 6.39
C GLY A 188 14.04 2.45 6.69
N VAL A 189 14.05 1.94 7.92
CA VAL A 189 13.01 1.03 8.45
C VAL A 189 12.05 1.86 9.29
N TRP A 190 10.75 1.72 9.04
CA TRP A 190 9.70 2.30 9.85
C TRP A 190 9.40 1.44 11.07
N LEU A 191 8.97 2.09 12.15
CA LEU A 191 8.50 1.50 13.39
C LEU A 191 7.14 2.11 13.73
N ILE A 192 6.09 1.29 13.80
CA ILE A 192 4.71 1.73 14.05
C ILE A 192 4.27 1.17 15.40
N PRO A 193 3.81 2.00 16.36
CA PRO A 193 3.30 1.52 17.63
C PRO A 193 2.00 0.73 17.46
N LEU A 194 1.91 -0.42 18.14
CA LEU A 194 0.71 -1.25 18.18
C LEU A 194 0.00 -1.18 19.54
N GLY A 195 0.69 -0.69 20.58
CA GLY A 195 0.28 -0.70 21.99
C GLY A 195 0.99 -1.81 22.78
N ASN A 196 0.96 -1.75 24.11
CA ASN A 196 1.55 -2.76 25.01
C ASN A 196 3.03 -3.05 24.72
N ASP A 197 3.84 -2.01 24.52
CA ASP A 197 5.26 -2.11 24.14
C ASP A 197 5.53 -2.88 22.82
N LEU A 198 4.49 -3.17 22.04
CA LEU A 198 4.61 -3.82 20.74
C LEU A 198 4.68 -2.79 19.62
N TYR A 199 5.55 -3.09 18.67
CA TYR A 199 5.78 -2.28 17.49
C TYR A 199 5.84 -3.16 16.26
N ARG A 200 5.35 -2.65 15.14
CA ARG A 200 5.59 -3.25 13.83
C ARG A 200 6.77 -2.56 13.17
N ALA A 201 7.73 -3.33 12.70
CA ALA A 201 8.92 -2.84 12.03
C ALA A 201 8.95 -3.33 10.58
N GLY A 202 9.31 -2.45 9.65
CA GLY A 202 9.49 -2.86 8.28
C GLY A 202 9.88 -1.73 7.33
N SER A 203 9.97 -1.98 6.03
CA SER A 203 10.15 -3.31 5.45
C SER A 203 11.48 -3.36 4.71
N ASN A 204 11.91 -4.56 4.36
CA ASN A 204 12.88 -4.76 3.28
C ASN A 204 12.20 -4.73 1.89
N TYR A 205 13.03 -4.90 0.86
CA TYR A 205 12.61 -5.12 -0.53
C TYR A 205 13.48 -6.24 -1.11
N GLU A 206 12.83 -7.29 -1.63
CA GLU A 206 13.46 -8.41 -2.34
C GLU A 206 12.71 -8.63 -3.66
N TRP A 207 13.44 -8.77 -4.77
CA TRP A 207 12.89 -8.81 -6.13
C TRP A 207 13.00 -10.18 -6.80
N HIS A 208 13.81 -11.10 -6.26
CA HIS A 208 14.05 -12.40 -6.86
C HIS A 208 13.20 -13.50 -6.22
N GLN A 209 13.29 -13.66 -4.90
CA GLN A 209 12.50 -14.67 -4.18
C GLN A 209 11.12 -14.11 -3.82
N LEU A 210 10.16 -14.28 -4.72
CA LEU A 210 8.80 -13.71 -4.63
C LEU A 210 7.78 -14.69 -4.03
N ASP A 211 8.14 -15.32 -2.92
CA ASP A 211 7.22 -16.10 -2.10
C ASP A 211 6.74 -15.29 -0.87
N GLN A 212 5.75 -15.83 -0.16
CA GLN A 212 5.23 -15.25 1.08
C GLN A 212 5.89 -15.88 2.32
N ILE A 213 7.10 -16.45 2.18
CA ILE A 213 7.78 -17.17 3.25
C ILE A 213 8.81 -16.25 3.91
N PRO A 214 8.71 -15.96 5.21
CA PRO A 214 9.72 -15.14 5.89
C PRO A 214 11.12 -15.79 5.89
N THR A 215 12.17 -14.97 5.89
CA THR A 215 13.58 -15.41 5.74
C THR A 215 14.47 -14.91 6.88
N SER A 216 15.52 -15.68 7.23
CA SER A 216 16.52 -15.23 8.21
C SER A 216 17.20 -13.93 7.78
N LYS A 217 17.58 -13.84 6.50
CA LYS A 217 18.16 -12.64 5.88
C LYS A 217 17.28 -11.41 6.04
N GLY A 218 15.97 -11.53 5.79
CA GLY A 218 15.02 -10.43 5.94
C GLY A 218 14.87 -9.95 7.38
N ARG A 219 14.77 -10.90 8.33
CA ARG A 219 14.78 -10.61 9.77
C ARG A 219 16.06 -9.89 10.18
N GLU A 220 17.22 -10.39 9.78
CA GLU A 220 18.53 -9.81 10.10
C GLU A 220 18.70 -8.40 9.54
N ASP A 221 18.27 -8.15 8.29
CA ASP A 221 18.32 -6.82 7.69
C ASP A 221 17.47 -5.81 8.47
N ILE A 222 16.23 -6.15 8.78
CA ILE A 222 15.32 -5.29 9.54
C ILE A 222 15.90 -5.02 10.93
N CYS A 223 16.33 -6.07 11.66
CA CYS A 223 16.95 -5.93 12.97
C CYS A 223 18.20 -5.06 12.95
N ARG A 224 19.09 -5.27 11.97
CA ARG A 224 20.31 -4.46 11.79
C ARG A 224 19.98 -2.99 11.60
N ARG A 225 18.96 -2.67 10.79
CA ARG A 225 18.55 -1.29 10.49
C ARG A 225 17.81 -0.65 11.67
N LEU A 226 17.02 -1.40 12.43
CA LEU A 226 16.44 -0.92 13.70
C LEU A 226 17.53 -0.49 14.68
N ARG A 227 18.59 -1.31 14.85
CA ARG A 227 19.74 -0.99 15.72
C ARG A 227 20.53 0.24 15.29
N GLN A 228 20.32 0.78 14.09
CA GLN A 228 21.00 2.01 13.66
C GLN A 228 20.44 3.26 14.36
N TYR A 229 19.17 3.21 14.78
CA TYR A 229 18.51 4.35 15.42
C TYR A 229 17.89 4.03 16.77
N LEU A 230 17.78 2.77 17.17
CA LEU A 230 17.24 2.35 18.46
C LEU A 230 18.38 1.95 19.42
N ASN A 231 18.44 2.61 20.59
CA ASN A 231 19.48 2.41 21.61
C ASN A 231 19.07 1.44 22.73
N ILE A 232 17.83 0.97 22.70
CA ILE A 232 17.27 0.04 23.69
C ILE A 232 17.08 -1.35 23.07
N PRO A 233 17.18 -2.42 23.88
CA PRO A 233 17.00 -3.79 23.38
C PRO A 233 15.56 -4.01 22.91
N PHE A 234 15.40 -4.95 21.98
CA PHE A 234 14.11 -5.41 21.50
C PHE A 234 14.12 -6.91 21.22
N GLU A 235 12.95 -7.52 21.29
CA GLU A 235 12.72 -8.93 20.95
C GLU A 235 11.82 -9.04 19.72
N VAL A 236 12.09 -10.00 18.83
CA VAL A 236 11.22 -10.30 17.68
C VAL A 236 10.19 -11.34 18.10
N ILE A 237 8.92 -10.94 18.04
CA ILE A 237 7.77 -11.74 18.49
C ILE A 237 7.09 -12.45 17.31
N ASP A 238 7.06 -11.81 16.14
CA ASP A 238 6.42 -12.36 14.93
C ASP A 238 7.14 -11.86 13.67
N HIS A 239 7.01 -12.62 12.58
CA HIS A 239 7.62 -12.33 11.29
C HIS A 239 6.69 -12.71 10.14
N GLN A 240 6.39 -11.74 9.28
CA GLN A 240 5.49 -11.92 8.13
C GLN A 240 6.17 -11.47 6.85
N ALA A 241 5.82 -12.13 5.74
CA ALA A 241 6.26 -11.79 4.41
C ALA A 241 5.07 -11.72 3.45
N ALA A 242 5.10 -10.75 2.54
CA ALA A 242 4.09 -10.63 1.49
C ALA A 242 4.71 -10.06 0.21
N VAL A 243 4.09 -10.35 -0.93
CA VAL A 243 4.55 -9.83 -2.23
C VAL A 243 3.66 -8.67 -2.64
N ARG A 244 4.29 -7.54 -2.96
CA ARG A 244 3.59 -6.34 -3.43
C ARG A 244 3.34 -6.45 -4.93
N PRO A 245 2.10 -6.27 -5.39
CA PRO A 245 1.79 -6.17 -6.81
C PRO A 245 2.17 -4.77 -7.30
N SER A 246 3.46 -4.49 -7.43
CA SER A 246 3.96 -3.19 -7.89
C SER A 246 4.17 -3.21 -9.40
N MET A 247 4.01 -2.05 -10.03
CA MET A 247 4.41 -1.80 -11.42
C MET A 247 5.79 -1.14 -11.47
N GLU A 248 6.46 -1.16 -12.62
CA GLU A 248 7.79 -0.56 -12.81
C GLU A 248 7.85 0.93 -12.45
N ASP A 249 6.78 1.68 -12.75
CA ASP A 249 6.66 3.12 -12.48
C ASP A 249 6.02 3.42 -11.11
N LEU A 250 5.76 2.40 -10.30
CA LEU A 250 5.17 2.48 -8.97
C LEU A 250 3.76 3.10 -8.93
N LYS A 251 3.10 3.22 -10.08
CA LYS A 251 1.72 3.68 -10.18
C LYS A 251 0.76 2.49 -10.30
N PRO A 252 -0.45 2.60 -9.73
CA PRO A 252 -1.49 1.58 -9.91
C PRO A 252 -1.97 1.54 -11.35
N VAL A 253 -2.75 0.50 -11.67
CA VAL A 253 -3.41 0.35 -12.96
C VAL A 253 -4.88 0.04 -12.73
N LEU A 254 -5.75 0.80 -13.38
CA LEU A 254 -7.19 0.57 -13.39
C LEU A 254 -7.81 0.91 -14.74
N GLY A 255 -8.95 0.32 -15.04
CA GLY A 255 -9.72 0.59 -16.25
C GLY A 255 -10.15 -0.70 -16.93
N ALA A 256 -10.95 -0.54 -17.98
CA ALA A 256 -11.48 -1.64 -18.77
C ALA A 256 -10.49 -2.14 -19.82
N LEU A 257 -10.61 -3.42 -20.21
CA LEU A 257 -9.86 -3.98 -21.32
C LEU A 257 -10.33 -3.33 -22.63
N PRO A 258 -9.41 -3.00 -23.54
CA PRO A 258 -9.77 -2.22 -24.73
C PRO A 258 -10.62 -2.97 -25.75
N HIS A 259 -10.42 -4.29 -25.81
CA HIS A 259 -11.13 -5.19 -26.72
C HIS A 259 -12.28 -5.93 -26.02
N GLU A 260 -12.47 -5.69 -24.72
CA GLU A 260 -13.53 -6.30 -23.92
C GLU A 260 -13.87 -5.38 -22.72
N PRO A 261 -14.64 -4.29 -22.95
CA PRO A 261 -14.85 -3.25 -21.95
C PRO A 261 -15.63 -3.72 -20.70
N ARG A 262 -16.22 -4.92 -20.75
CA ARG A 262 -16.88 -5.54 -19.60
C ARG A 262 -15.89 -6.17 -18.61
N VAL A 263 -14.63 -6.34 -18.99
CA VAL A 263 -13.59 -6.85 -18.11
C VAL A 263 -12.66 -5.71 -17.74
N ALA A 264 -12.56 -5.40 -16.47
CA ALA A 264 -11.75 -4.32 -15.93
C ALA A 264 -10.74 -4.82 -14.89
N LEU A 265 -9.78 -3.97 -14.57
CA LEU A 265 -8.75 -4.23 -13.58
C LEU A 265 -8.76 -3.10 -12.54
N LEU A 266 -8.47 -3.44 -11.28
CA LEU A 266 -7.88 -2.52 -10.30
C LEU A 266 -6.75 -3.25 -9.58
N ASN A 267 -5.51 -2.92 -9.93
CA ASN A 267 -4.34 -3.61 -9.40
C ASN A 267 -3.11 -2.69 -9.38
N GLY A 268 -1.92 -3.24 -9.15
CA GLY A 268 -0.69 -2.43 -9.18
C GLY A 268 -0.49 -1.54 -7.95
N LEU A 269 -1.23 -1.78 -6.86
CA LEU A 269 -1.31 -0.88 -5.70
C LEU A 269 0.01 -0.76 -4.89
N GLY A 270 0.97 -1.66 -5.11
CA GLY A 270 2.29 -1.65 -4.47
C GLY A 270 2.24 -1.49 -2.94
N SER A 271 3.13 -0.65 -2.39
CA SER A 271 3.25 -0.42 -0.93
C SER A 271 2.22 0.58 -0.36
N LYS A 272 1.32 1.13 -1.19
CA LYS A 272 0.41 2.23 -0.80
C LYS A 272 -1.07 1.89 -1.00
N GLY A 273 -1.40 0.61 -1.16
CA GLY A 273 -2.77 0.17 -1.45
C GLY A 273 -3.81 0.64 -0.42
N ALA A 274 -3.51 0.56 0.88
CA ALA A 274 -4.41 1.07 1.91
C ALA A 274 -4.67 2.59 1.85
N LEU A 275 -3.81 3.37 1.17
CA LEU A 275 -4.05 4.79 0.99
C LEU A 275 -4.79 5.06 -0.32
N MET A 276 -4.43 4.37 -1.40
CA MET A 276 -4.91 4.70 -2.74
C MET A 276 -6.22 3.98 -3.11
N ALA A 277 -6.43 2.75 -2.62
CA ALA A 277 -7.52 1.88 -3.05
C ALA A 277 -8.91 2.52 -2.94
N PRO A 278 -9.27 3.26 -1.87
CA PRO A 278 -10.61 3.85 -1.76
C PRO A 278 -10.94 4.81 -2.90
N LEU A 279 -10.03 5.73 -3.24
CA LEU A 279 -10.26 6.70 -4.31
C LEU A 279 -10.21 6.04 -5.68
N LEU A 280 -9.24 5.15 -5.92
CA LEU A 280 -9.12 4.44 -7.19
C LEU A 280 -10.33 3.53 -7.47
N ALA A 281 -10.90 2.91 -6.44
CA ALA A 281 -12.12 2.12 -6.60
C ALA A 281 -13.29 3.02 -7.01
N LYS A 282 -13.40 4.22 -6.43
CA LYS A 282 -14.40 5.21 -6.82
C LYS A 282 -14.20 5.68 -8.27
N GLU A 283 -12.96 5.98 -8.66
CA GLU A 283 -12.62 6.41 -10.02
C GLU A 283 -12.93 5.31 -11.05
N LEU A 284 -12.64 4.05 -10.72
CA LEU A 284 -12.99 2.93 -11.58
C LEU A 284 -14.51 2.81 -11.76
N VAL A 285 -15.28 2.90 -10.67
CA VAL A 285 -16.75 2.85 -10.75
C VAL A 285 -17.28 4.02 -11.58
N ASP A 286 -16.81 5.24 -11.35
CA ASP A 286 -17.20 6.40 -12.16
C ASP A 286 -16.88 6.17 -13.66
N HIS A 287 -15.72 5.59 -13.96
CA HIS A 287 -15.31 5.27 -15.33
C HIS A 287 -16.24 4.23 -15.98
N LEU A 288 -16.54 3.13 -15.30
CA LEU A 288 -17.36 2.04 -15.83
C LEU A 288 -18.83 2.46 -16.02
N GLU A 289 -19.38 3.25 -15.09
CA GLU A 289 -20.79 3.65 -15.11
C GLU A 289 -21.07 4.86 -16.02
N THR A 290 -20.13 5.80 -16.12
CA THR A 290 -20.37 7.09 -16.78
C THR A 290 -19.41 7.40 -17.93
N GLY A 291 -18.41 6.55 -18.16
CA GLY A 291 -17.37 6.79 -19.16
C GLY A 291 -16.40 7.91 -18.77
N LYS A 292 -16.36 8.32 -17.50
CA LYS A 292 -15.43 9.35 -17.01
C LYS A 292 -13.99 8.96 -17.34
N GLU A 293 -13.23 9.87 -17.94
CA GLU A 293 -11.83 9.61 -18.30
C GLU A 293 -10.96 9.36 -17.06
N LEU A 294 -10.05 8.40 -17.19
CA LEU A 294 -9.02 8.07 -16.20
C LEU A 294 -7.73 8.85 -16.50
N ASP A 295 -6.94 9.14 -15.46
CA ASP A 295 -5.58 9.69 -15.66
C ASP A 295 -4.77 8.72 -16.54
N PRO A 296 -4.21 9.15 -17.69
CA PRO A 296 -3.42 8.29 -18.58
C PRO A 296 -2.23 7.59 -17.91
N ALA A 297 -1.78 8.08 -16.74
CA ALA A 297 -0.74 7.44 -15.97
C ALA A 297 -1.19 6.14 -15.27
N ILE A 298 -2.49 5.98 -15.01
CA ILE A 298 -3.06 4.83 -14.31
C ILE A 298 -4.08 4.05 -15.16
N ASP A 299 -4.51 4.62 -16.28
CA ASP A 299 -5.37 3.96 -17.26
C ASP A 299 -4.75 2.69 -17.87
N LEU A 300 -5.45 1.56 -17.73
CA LEU A 300 -5.10 0.26 -18.29
C LEU A 300 -4.83 0.32 -19.80
N TRP A 301 -5.67 0.99 -20.59
CA TRP A 301 -5.50 1.06 -22.03
C TRP A 301 -4.18 1.74 -22.43
N THR A 302 -3.90 2.88 -21.81
CA THR A 302 -2.65 3.61 -22.02
C THR A 302 -1.44 2.79 -21.64
N ARG A 303 -1.51 2.03 -20.54
CA ARG A 303 -0.43 1.14 -20.08
C ARG A 303 -0.16 -0.01 -21.04
N LEU A 304 -1.20 -0.61 -21.62
CA LEU A 304 -1.06 -1.69 -22.60
C LEU A 304 -0.41 -1.20 -23.90
N LYS A 305 -0.78 -0.01 -24.39
CA LYS A 305 -0.25 0.56 -25.64
C LYS A 305 1.23 0.90 -25.60
N LYS A 306 1.75 1.39 -24.46
CA LYS A 306 3.18 1.77 -24.34
C LYS A 306 4.10 0.58 -24.62
N LYS A 307 3.77 -0.61 -24.13
CA LYS A 307 4.56 -1.82 -24.33
C LYS A 307 4.60 -2.30 -25.77
N THR A 308 3.54 -2.08 -26.55
CA THR A 308 3.51 -2.46 -27.97
C THR A 308 4.51 -1.63 -28.79
N LYS A 309 4.76 -0.38 -28.41
CA LYS A 309 5.77 0.47 -29.07
C LYS A 309 7.20 0.09 -28.68
N ASP A 310 7.45 -0.25 -27.43
CA ASP A 310 8.79 -0.64 -26.95
C ASP A 310 9.28 -2.00 -27.47
N ARG A 311 8.39 -2.83 -28.06
CA ARG A 311 8.73 -4.11 -28.70
C ARG A 311 8.95 -4.02 -30.21
N CYS A 312 8.63 -2.89 -30.84
CA CYS A 312 8.79 -2.66 -32.27
C CYS A 312 9.93 -1.67 -32.61
N GLY A 313 10.74 -1.31 -31.62
CA GLY A 313 11.90 -0.42 -31.75
C GLY A 313 13.21 -1.12 -31.45
#